data_AF-A0A535CUQ0-F1
#
_entry.id   AF-A0A535CUQ0-F1
#
_cell.length_a   1.000
_cell.length_b   1.000
_cell.length_c   1.000
_cell.angle_alpha   90.00
_cell.angle_beta   90.00
_cell.angle_gamma   90.00
#
_symmetry.space_group_name_H-M   'P 1'
#
loop_
_entity.id
_entity.type
_entity.pdbx_description
1 polymer ?
#
loop_
_entity_poly.entity_id
_entity_poly.type
_entity_poly.pdbx_seq_one_letter_code
_entity_poly.pdbx_strand_id
1 'polypeptide(L)'
;MAALVGLALADAGCGSAGRVAPKATPQPSMPAHSVVAGPCSSVRTTTPIEDVPAACAALWQPYGVTKVPPPDILQQEHVPSAPPVRNMTNGAVPDSVAQHWADASNWESGWLKWAEANDQPGLLTHLSGGAVIGRPENAAMHDGATIAQHDCNLYPLSNALYRMGEDGAAYFARKGLQTDDAFVLVAVYGGPCEARVLYPDGRQSNIPELSATTTALVSGVLRSDPVLGDIWFPDAGGSCIDPAGPPRQWCSR
;
A
#
# COMPACT_ATOMS: atom_id res chain seq x y z
N MET A 1 46.65 1.92 -6.76
CA MET A 1 47.86 2.01 -5.91
C MET A 1 48.05 3.46 -5.48
N ALA A 2 48.05 3.71 -4.17
CA ALA A 2 48.40 4.94 -3.41
C ALA A 2 47.35 5.09 -2.29
N ALA A 3 47.53 4.49 -1.11
CA ALA A 3 48.45 4.84 0.00
C ALA A 3 47.91 5.99 0.89
N LEU A 4 47.53 5.61 2.12
CA LEU A 4 47.25 6.44 3.29
C LEU A 4 48.45 7.31 3.71
N VAL A 5 48.19 8.51 4.26
CA VAL A 5 48.86 9.06 5.47
C VAL A 5 47.89 10.06 6.14
N GLY A 6 47.68 9.91 7.45
CA GLY A 6 46.85 10.81 8.27
C GLY A 6 47.65 11.83 9.09
N LEU A 7 46.96 12.59 9.93
CA LEU A 7 47.51 13.22 11.14
C LEU A 7 46.36 13.71 12.03
N ALA A 8 46.41 13.30 13.30
CA ALA A 8 45.62 13.83 14.40
C ALA A 8 46.41 14.95 15.10
N LEU A 9 45.70 15.84 15.80
CA LEU A 9 45.98 16.22 17.21
C LEU A 9 44.84 17.11 17.76
N ALA A 10 44.59 16.96 19.06
CA ALA A 10 43.50 17.50 19.86
C ALA A 10 43.75 18.95 20.33
N ASP A 11 42.71 19.70 20.75
CA ASP A 11 42.33 19.81 22.17
C ASP A 11 41.10 20.72 22.47
N ALA A 12 40.43 20.35 23.58
CA ALA A 12 39.56 21.06 24.53
C ALA A 12 38.58 22.20 24.15
N GLY A 13 37.32 22.03 24.59
CA GLY A 13 36.38 23.15 24.82
C GLY A 13 34.97 22.71 25.26
N CYS A 14 34.63 22.93 26.53
CA CYS A 14 33.33 22.65 27.17
C CYS A 14 32.14 23.38 26.53
N GLY A 15 30.96 22.75 26.53
CA GLY A 15 29.70 23.44 26.25
C GLY A 15 28.52 22.49 26.06
N SER A 16 27.79 22.24 27.14
CA SER A 16 26.54 21.49 27.15
C SER A 16 25.51 22.05 26.16
N ALA A 17 25.02 21.18 25.28
CA ALA A 17 23.62 21.11 24.89
C ALA A 17 23.39 19.71 24.30
N GLY A 18 23.09 18.74 25.16
CA GLY A 18 22.49 17.50 24.68
C GLY A 18 21.25 17.87 23.89
N ARG A 19 21.27 17.65 22.57
CA ARG A 19 20.06 17.72 21.76
C ARG A 19 19.15 16.62 22.29
N VAL A 20 18.23 17.01 23.15
CA VAL A 20 17.03 16.24 23.41
C VAL A 20 16.36 16.09 22.05
N ALA A 21 16.51 14.92 21.43
CA ALA A 21 15.70 14.56 20.30
C ALA A 21 14.24 14.78 20.72
N PRO A 22 13.42 15.53 19.96
CA PRO A 22 12.02 15.62 20.28
C PRO A 22 11.48 14.20 20.29
N LYS A 23 11.10 13.75 21.48
CA LYS A 23 10.41 12.48 21.66
C LYS A 23 9.12 12.63 20.88
N ALA A 24 9.06 12.01 19.70
CA ALA A 24 7.86 11.99 18.88
C ALA A 24 6.73 11.49 19.78
N THR A 25 5.78 12.38 20.07
CA THR A 25 4.55 11.99 20.74
C THR A 25 3.92 10.91 19.86
N PRO A 26 3.56 9.73 20.40
CA PRO A 26 2.78 8.77 19.64
C PRO A 26 1.50 9.48 19.24
N GLN A 27 1.40 9.86 17.97
CA GLN A 27 0.17 10.40 17.44
C GLN A 27 -0.81 9.23 17.41
N PRO A 28 -2.02 9.38 17.95
CA PRO A 28 -2.98 8.29 17.96
C PRO A 28 -3.26 7.89 16.52
N SER A 29 -2.82 6.69 16.14
CA SER A 29 -3.28 6.01 14.93
C SER A 29 -4.79 5.99 14.97
N MET A 30 -5.45 6.49 13.92
CA MET A 30 -6.89 6.27 13.82
C MET A 30 -7.09 4.76 13.76
N PRO A 31 -7.96 4.19 14.61
CA PRO A 31 -8.22 2.77 14.56
C PRO A 31 -8.71 2.40 13.16
N ALA A 32 -8.29 1.23 12.66
CA ALA A 32 -8.96 0.60 11.54
C ALA A 32 -10.47 0.65 11.80
N HIS A 33 -11.24 1.12 10.81
CA HIS A 33 -12.66 1.47 10.95
C HIS A 33 -13.42 0.42 11.78
N SER A 34 -13.77 0.77 13.02
CA SER A 34 -14.72 0.00 13.81
C SER A 34 -16.10 0.21 13.18
N VAL A 35 -16.60 -0.84 12.53
CA VAL A 35 -17.80 -0.73 11.69
C VAL A 35 -19.02 -0.36 12.53
N VAL A 36 -19.62 0.79 12.19
CA VAL A 36 -20.96 1.20 12.61
C VAL A 36 -21.94 0.08 12.23
N ALA A 37 -22.88 -0.25 13.12
CA ALA A 37 -23.93 -1.23 12.82
C ALA A 37 -24.64 -0.88 11.50
N GLY A 38 -24.32 -1.62 10.43
CA GLY A 38 -24.80 -1.40 9.08
C GLY A 38 -25.47 -2.65 8.50
N PRO A 39 -25.87 -2.62 7.21
CA PRO A 39 -26.58 -3.72 6.56
C PRO A 39 -25.89 -5.09 6.67
N CYS A 40 -24.56 -5.11 6.79
CA CYS A 40 -23.73 -6.31 6.89
C CYS A 40 -23.39 -6.72 8.33
N SER A 41 -24.00 -6.12 9.35
CA SER A 41 -23.64 -6.35 10.77
C SER A 41 -23.88 -7.76 11.28
N SER A 42 -24.56 -8.63 10.53
CA SER A 42 -24.75 -10.06 10.85
C SER A 42 -23.70 -10.97 10.22
N VAL A 43 -22.93 -10.48 9.24
CA VAL A 43 -21.86 -11.25 8.59
C VAL A 43 -20.72 -11.42 9.59
N ARG A 44 -20.29 -12.66 9.82
CA ARG A 44 -19.24 -13.01 10.81
C ARG A 44 -18.01 -13.65 10.17
N THR A 45 -18.18 -14.20 8.98
CA THR A 45 -17.15 -14.84 8.17
C THR A 45 -17.39 -14.45 6.72
N THR A 46 -16.40 -14.62 5.85
CA THR A 46 -16.59 -14.47 4.41
C THR A 46 -17.75 -15.38 3.96
N THR A 47 -18.80 -14.79 3.39
CA THR A 47 -20.07 -15.48 3.11
C THR A 47 -20.48 -15.21 1.66
N PRO A 48 -21.02 -16.20 0.91
CA PRO A 48 -21.56 -15.95 -0.43
C PRO A 48 -22.57 -14.80 -0.44
N ILE A 49 -22.55 -13.97 -1.48
CA ILE A 49 -23.39 -12.77 -1.57
C ILE A 49 -24.91 -13.09 -1.57
N GLU A 50 -25.28 -14.28 -2.01
CA GLU A 50 -26.64 -14.82 -1.98
C GLU A 50 -27.11 -15.23 -0.58
N ASP A 51 -26.18 -15.44 0.36
CA ASP A 51 -26.45 -15.93 1.72
C ASP A 51 -26.42 -14.81 2.79
N VAL A 52 -26.16 -13.57 2.39
CA VAL A 52 -26.20 -12.39 3.29
C VAL A 52 -27.56 -11.67 3.23
N PRO A 53 -27.91 -10.81 4.21
CA PRO A 53 -29.11 -9.99 4.12
C PRO A 53 -29.16 -9.18 2.82
N ALA A 54 -30.35 -9.05 2.21
CA ALA A 54 -30.51 -8.38 0.91
C ALA A 54 -29.95 -6.95 0.87
N ALA A 55 -30.07 -6.19 1.97
CA ALA A 55 -29.48 -4.85 2.08
C ALA A 55 -27.94 -4.87 2.07
N CYS A 56 -27.32 -5.92 2.62
CA CYS A 56 -25.88 -6.12 2.55
C CYS A 56 -25.42 -6.53 1.13
N ALA A 57 -26.15 -7.46 0.49
CA ALA A 57 -25.87 -7.83 -0.90
C ALA A 57 -25.98 -6.61 -1.85
N ALA A 58 -27.01 -5.78 -1.69
CA ALA A 58 -27.19 -4.56 -2.47
C ALA A 58 -26.06 -3.54 -2.27
N LEU A 59 -25.50 -3.46 -1.06
CA LEU A 59 -24.37 -2.59 -0.74
C LEU A 59 -23.09 -3.04 -1.48
N TRP A 60 -22.86 -4.35 -1.59
CA TRP A 60 -21.65 -4.93 -2.18
C TRP A 60 -21.75 -5.20 -3.69
N GLN A 61 -22.95 -5.24 -4.26
CA GLN A 61 -23.16 -5.50 -5.69
C GLN A 61 -22.32 -4.62 -6.64
N PRO A 62 -22.18 -3.29 -6.41
CA PRO A 62 -21.40 -2.42 -7.29
C PRO A 62 -19.92 -2.81 -7.42
N TYR A 63 -19.39 -3.55 -6.44
CA TYR A 63 -17.99 -3.99 -6.38
C TYR A 63 -17.75 -5.31 -7.13
N GLY A 64 -18.79 -5.92 -7.70
CA GLY A 64 -18.66 -7.17 -8.47
C GLY A 64 -18.19 -8.38 -7.65
N VAL A 65 -18.42 -8.36 -6.34
CA VAL A 65 -18.04 -9.46 -5.44
C VAL A 65 -19.04 -10.61 -5.48
N THR A 66 -18.54 -11.83 -5.32
CA THR A 66 -19.34 -13.06 -5.13
C THR A 66 -19.41 -13.46 -3.66
N LYS A 67 -18.52 -12.92 -2.82
CA LYS A 67 -18.49 -13.14 -1.38
C LYS A 67 -18.44 -11.79 -0.67
N VAL A 68 -19.05 -11.73 0.50
CA VAL A 68 -19.05 -10.55 1.37
C VAL A 68 -18.18 -10.84 2.60
N PRO A 69 -17.19 -9.99 2.91
CA PRO A 69 -16.38 -10.11 4.11
C PRO A 69 -17.15 -9.73 5.37
N PRO A 70 -16.74 -10.21 6.56
CA PRO A 70 -17.23 -9.67 7.80
C PRO A 70 -16.75 -8.21 7.99
N PRO A 71 -17.49 -7.39 8.76
CA PRO A 71 -17.14 -6.00 8.99
C PRO A 71 -15.73 -5.75 9.55
N ASP A 72 -15.19 -6.70 10.32
CA ASP A 72 -13.88 -6.63 10.96
C ASP A 72 -12.75 -7.27 10.13
N ILE A 73 -12.94 -7.48 8.82
CA ILE A 73 -12.00 -8.23 7.98
C ILE A 73 -10.58 -7.66 7.98
N LEU A 74 -10.40 -6.34 7.96
CA LEU A 74 -9.05 -5.74 8.01
C LEU A 74 -8.34 -6.04 9.34
N GLN A 75 -9.09 -6.22 10.42
CA GLN A 75 -8.53 -6.64 11.71
C GLN A 75 -8.20 -8.14 11.72
N GLN A 76 -9.01 -8.97 11.06
CA GLN A 76 -8.73 -10.40 10.87
C GLN A 76 -7.52 -10.64 9.95
N GLU A 77 -7.33 -9.79 8.93
CA GLU A 77 -6.16 -9.79 8.04
C GLU A 77 -4.90 -9.20 8.69
N HIS A 78 -5.02 -8.73 9.94
CA HIS A 78 -3.94 -8.11 10.72
C HIS A 78 -3.27 -6.94 10.00
N VAL A 79 -4.07 -6.09 9.35
CA VAL A 79 -3.56 -4.90 8.64
C VAL A 79 -2.89 -3.96 9.66
N PRO A 80 -1.56 -3.70 9.55
CA PRO A 80 -0.87 -2.79 10.43
C PRO A 80 -1.16 -1.34 10.03
N SER A 81 -1.10 -0.42 11.01
CA SER A 81 -0.93 1.00 10.67
C SER A 81 0.35 1.21 9.89
N ALA A 82 0.37 2.22 9.01
CA ALA A 82 1.54 2.53 8.24
C ALA A 82 2.67 3.06 9.16
N PRO A 83 3.94 2.78 8.84
CA PRO A 83 5.06 3.46 9.48
C PRO A 83 4.92 4.98 9.39
N PRO A 84 5.52 5.75 10.32
CA PRO A 84 5.48 7.21 10.28
C PRO A 84 5.90 7.76 8.93
N VAL A 85 5.03 8.56 8.31
CA VAL A 85 5.27 9.13 6.98
C VAL A 85 6.24 10.29 7.08
N ARG A 86 7.31 10.23 6.27
CA ARG A 86 8.13 11.41 5.98
C ARG A 86 7.37 12.33 5.02
N ASN A 87 6.80 13.41 5.55
CA ASN A 87 6.11 14.40 4.74
C ASN A 87 7.11 15.29 3.98
N MET A 88 7.35 14.97 2.70
CA MET A 88 8.28 15.68 1.82
C MET A 88 7.54 16.67 0.89
N THR A 89 6.30 17.03 1.24
CA THR A 89 5.45 17.88 0.40
C THR A 89 5.73 19.38 0.55
N ASN A 90 6.66 19.77 1.42
CA ASN A 90 6.98 21.16 1.77
C ASN A 90 5.75 21.95 2.24
N GLY A 91 4.92 21.34 3.10
CA GLY A 91 3.75 21.98 3.69
C GLY A 91 2.51 22.00 2.79
N ALA A 92 2.49 21.21 1.71
CA ALA A 92 1.29 21.05 0.89
C ALA A 92 0.10 20.48 1.66
N VAL A 93 0.42 19.51 2.53
CA VAL A 93 -0.51 18.83 3.40
C VAL A 93 0.12 18.77 4.79
N PRO A 94 -0.70 18.83 5.87
CA PRO A 94 -0.23 18.55 7.22
C PRO A 94 0.26 17.10 7.37
N ASP A 95 1.14 16.86 8.34
CA ASP A 95 1.67 15.52 8.63
C ASP A 95 0.57 14.50 8.97
N SER A 96 -0.51 14.94 9.63
CA SER A 96 -1.66 14.08 9.92
C SER A 96 -2.38 13.61 8.66
N VAL A 97 -2.45 14.44 7.62
CA VAL A 97 -3.05 14.07 6.34
C VAL A 97 -2.12 13.12 5.59
N ALA A 98 -0.82 13.40 5.58
CA ALA A 98 0.17 12.51 4.97
C ALA A 98 0.16 11.12 5.64
N GLN A 99 0.05 11.06 6.97
CA GLN A 99 -0.07 9.81 7.70
C GLN A 99 -1.36 9.06 7.36
N HIS A 100 -2.50 9.76 7.31
CA HIS A 100 -3.79 9.15 6.95
C HIS A 100 -3.76 8.53 5.56
N TRP A 101 -3.09 9.14 4.58
CA TRP A 101 -2.95 8.57 3.24
C TRP A 101 -2.14 7.28 3.22
N ALA A 102 -1.07 7.20 4.03
CA ALA A 102 -0.32 5.94 4.15
C ALA A 102 -1.10 4.86 4.91
N ASP A 103 -1.85 5.23 5.96
CA ASP A 103 -2.73 4.30 6.66
C ASP A 103 -3.81 3.75 5.71
N ALA A 104 -4.44 4.62 4.91
CA ALA A 104 -5.41 4.24 3.88
C ALA A 104 -4.80 3.35 2.78
N SER A 105 -3.53 3.56 2.42
CA SER A 105 -2.81 2.66 1.51
C SER A 105 -2.59 1.28 2.12
N ASN A 106 -2.31 1.16 3.42
CA ASN A 106 -2.24 -0.14 4.08
C ASN A 106 -3.62 -0.82 4.16
N TRP A 107 -4.69 -0.06 4.40
CA TRP A 107 -6.06 -0.59 4.39
C TRP A 107 -6.46 -1.11 3.01
N GLU A 108 -6.09 -0.39 1.95
CA GLU A 108 -6.22 -0.85 0.56
C GLU A 108 -5.52 -2.20 0.35
N SER A 109 -4.27 -2.33 0.80
CA SER A 109 -3.51 -3.57 0.66
C SER A 109 -4.11 -4.74 1.47
N GLY A 110 -4.76 -4.43 2.60
CA GLY A 110 -5.58 -5.41 3.33
C GLY A 110 -6.79 -5.89 2.54
N TRP A 111 -7.48 -4.99 1.83
CA TRP A 111 -8.57 -5.34 0.95
C TRP A 111 -8.10 -6.15 -0.27
N LEU A 112 -6.96 -5.80 -0.87
CA LEU A 112 -6.32 -6.58 -1.94
C LEU A 112 -6.03 -8.01 -1.47
N LYS A 113 -5.36 -8.15 -0.32
CA LYS A 113 -5.03 -9.44 0.31
C LYS A 113 -6.27 -10.31 0.47
N TRP A 114 -7.34 -9.74 1.01
CA TRP A 114 -8.60 -10.47 1.17
C TRP A 114 -9.21 -10.87 -0.16
N ALA A 115 -9.26 -9.94 -1.12
CA ALA A 115 -9.89 -10.17 -2.42
C ALA A 115 -9.18 -11.26 -3.22
N GLU A 116 -7.85 -11.26 -3.21
CA GLU A 116 -7.00 -12.29 -3.83
C GLU A 116 -7.15 -13.67 -3.16
N ALA A 117 -7.19 -13.71 -1.83
CA ALA A 117 -7.37 -14.95 -1.08
C ALA A 117 -8.77 -15.56 -1.26
N ASN A 118 -9.75 -14.75 -1.68
CA ASN A 118 -11.15 -15.15 -1.79
C ASN A 118 -11.68 -15.18 -3.23
N ASP A 119 -10.83 -15.00 -4.24
CA ASP A 119 -11.19 -14.98 -5.67
C ASP A 119 -12.26 -13.91 -5.96
N GLN A 120 -11.93 -12.64 -5.70
CA GLN A 120 -12.83 -11.49 -5.87
C GLN A 120 -12.28 -10.49 -6.91
N PRO A 121 -12.17 -10.88 -8.20
CA PRO A 121 -11.56 -10.04 -9.24
C PRO A 121 -12.32 -8.73 -9.51
N GLY A 122 -13.62 -8.69 -9.24
CA GLY A 122 -14.42 -7.46 -9.31
C GLY A 122 -13.93 -6.39 -8.32
N LEU A 123 -13.69 -6.78 -7.07
CA LEU A 123 -13.18 -5.86 -6.05
C LEU A 123 -11.74 -5.43 -6.35
N LEU A 124 -10.90 -6.33 -6.85
CA LEU A 124 -9.54 -5.98 -7.27
C LEU A 124 -9.54 -4.90 -8.35
N THR A 125 -10.40 -5.06 -9.36
CA THR A 125 -10.56 -4.04 -10.43
C THR A 125 -11.04 -2.69 -9.90
N HIS A 126 -11.85 -2.69 -8.83
CA HIS A 126 -12.32 -1.47 -8.17
C HIS A 126 -11.22 -0.80 -7.34
N LEU A 127 -10.47 -1.57 -6.56
CA LEU A 127 -9.39 -1.08 -5.69
C LEU A 127 -8.23 -0.52 -6.50
N SER A 128 -7.81 -1.27 -7.52
CA SER A 128 -6.68 -0.96 -8.35
C SER A 128 -7.09 -1.14 -9.81
N GLY A 129 -7.00 -0.06 -10.59
CA GLY A 129 -7.16 -0.17 -12.03
C GLY A 129 -6.17 -1.22 -12.57
N GLY A 130 -6.55 -1.97 -13.62
CA GLY A 130 -5.79 -3.13 -14.11
C GLY A 130 -4.33 -2.86 -14.52
N ALA A 131 -3.87 -1.61 -14.54
CA ALA A 131 -2.48 -1.22 -14.74
C ALA A 131 -1.58 -1.43 -13.50
N VAL A 132 -2.17 -1.60 -12.31
CA VAL A 132 -1.44 -1.70 -11.03
C VAL A 132 -1.35 -3.16 -10.54
N ILE A 133 -2.36 -3.98 -10.80
CA ILE A 133 -2.29 -5.43 -10.50
C ILE A 133 -1.26 -6.08 -11.41
N GLY A 134 -0.33 -6.84 -10.82
CA GLY A 134 0.70 -7.52 -11.58
C GLY A 134 0.13 -8.51 -12.61
N ARG A 135 0.89 -8.71 -13.70
CA ARG A 135 0.47 -9.62 -14.79
C ARG A 135 0.36 -11.08 -14.34
N PRO A 136 1.29 -11.64 -13.56
CA PRO A 136 1.20 -13.02 -13.09
C PRO A 136 -0.02 -13.29 -12.20
N GLU A 137 -0.36 -12.34 -11.33
CA GLU A 137 -1.50 -12.43 -10.41
C GLU A 137 -2.81 -12.39 -11.19
N ASN A 138 -2.94 -11.44 -12.12
CA ASN A 138 -4.07 -11.38 -13.05
C ASN A 138 -4.26 -12.66 -13.86
N ALA A 139 -3.16 -13.25 -14.35
CA ALA A 139 -3.22 -14.51 -15.09
C ALA A 139 -3.66 -15.68 -14.20
N ALA A 140 -3.10 -15.79 -12.99
CA ALA A 140 -3.49 -16.83 -12.03
C ALA A 140 -4.97 -16.72 -11.64
N MET A 141 -5.46 -15.52 -11.38
CA MET A 141 -6.88 -15.30 -11.05
C MET A 141 -7.80 -15.56 -12.25
N HIS A 142 -7.37 -15.29 -13.49
CA HIS A 142 -8.13 -15.67 -14.68
C HIS A 142 -8.31 -17.19 -14.79
N ASP A 143 -7.35 -17.97 -14.30
CA ASP A 143 -7.42 -19.43 -14.20
C ASP A 143 -8.21 -19.91 -12.95
N GLY A 144 -8.86 -19.01 -12.22
CA GLY A 144 -9.65 -19.29 -11.02
C GLY A 144 -8.80 -19.62 -9.78
N ALA A 145 -7.52 -19.24 -9.77
CA ALA A 145 -6.66 -19.45 -8.62
C ALA A 145 -6.90 -18.41 -7.51
N THR A 146 -6.70 -18.82 -6.26
CA THR A 146 -6.60 -17.90 -5.12
C THR A 146 -5.13 -17.57 -4.85
N ILE A 147 -4.85 -16.35 -4.41
CA ILE A 147 -3.49 -15.89 -4.11
C ILE A 147 -3.41 -15.51 -2.63
N ALA A 148 -2.44 -16.06 -1.93
CA ALA A 148 -2.11 -15.70 -0.57
C ALA A 148 -0.87 -14.80 -0.56
N GLN A 149 -1.11 -13.51 -0.36
CA GLN A 149 -0.06 -12.50 -0.24
C GLN A 149 0.67 -12.59 1.08
N HIS A 150 1.99 -12.38 1.04
CA HIS A 150 2.79 -12.22 2.24
C HIS A 150 2.89 -10.73 2.62
N ASP A 151 2.89 -10.43 3.91
CA ASP A 151 2.99 -9.06 4.43
C ASP A 151 4.18 -8.25 3.89
N CYS A 152 5.28 -8.90 3.47
CA CYS A 152 6.43 -8.21 2.87
C CYS A 152 6.13 -7.58 1.50
N ASN A 153 5.07 -8.04 0.82
CA ASN A 153 4.61 -7.47 -0.45
C ASN A 153 3.61 -6.33 -0.25
N LEU A 154 2.91 -6.31 0.90
CA LEU A 154 1.76 -5.45 1.13
C LEU A 154 2.09 -4.25 2.01
N TYR A 155 2.92 -4.44 3.03
CA TYR A 155 3.15 -3.42 4.05
C TYR A 155 4.59 -2.91 3.99
N PRO A 156 4.79 -1.60 3.72
CA PRO A 156 6.13 -1.04 3.60
C PRO A 156 6.82 -0.91 4.96
N LEU A 157 8.15 -0.97 4.93
CA LEU A 157 9.03 -0.68 6.06
C LEU A 157 9.13 0.82 6.36
N SER A 158 8.91 1.67 5.36
CA SER A 158 8.90 3.13 5.50
C SER A 158 8.12 3.79 4.37
N ASN A 159 7.56 4.96 4.65
CA ASN A 159 6.82 5.78 3.70
C ASN A 159 7.33 7.21 3.67
N ALA A 160 7.32 7.80 2.48
CA ALA A 160 7.47 9.24 2.29
C ALA A 160 6.41 9.72 1.30
N LEU A 161 5.86 10.91 1.55
CA LEU A 161 4.88 11.53 0.65
C LEU A 161 5.52 12.72 -0.05
N TYR A 162 5.52 12.73 -1.37
CA TYR A 162 6.02 13.85 -2.17
C TYR A 162 4.90 14.49 -2.98
N ARG A 163 5.04 15.78 -3.29
CA ARG A 163 4.26 16.37 -4.39
C ARG A 163 4.73 15.77 -5.72
N MET A 164 3.76 15.50 -6.59
CA MET A 164 3.97 15.26 -8.01
C MET A 164 4.40 16.56 -8.68
N GLY A 165 5.67 16.64 -9.09
CA GLY A 165 6.18 17.71 -9.95
C GLY A 165 6.14 17.30 -11.42
N GLU A 166 6.56 18.20 -12.32
CA GLU A 166 6.62 17.95 -13.76
C GLU A 166 7.44 16.69 -14.11
N ASP A 167 8.59 16.49 -13.45
CA ASP A 167 9.43 15.31 -13.66
C ASP A 167 8.72 14.00 -13.28
N GLY A 168 7.87 14.06 -12.25
CA GLY A 168 7.08 12.92 -11.77
C GLY A 168 5.97 12.55 -12.74
N ALA A 169 5.18 13.55 -13.16
CA ALA A 169 4.16 13.37 -14.19
C ALA A 169 4.76 12.86 -15.51
N ALA A 170 5.90 13.42 -15.93
CA ALA A 170 6.62 12.96 -17.11
C ALA A 170 7.11 11.52 -16.98
N TYR A 171 7.52 11.08 -15.78
CA TYR A 171 7.92 9.69 -15.53
C TYR A 171 6.76 8.72 -15.74
N PHE A 172 5.58 8.96 -15.16
CA PHE A 172 4.41 8.10 -15.37
C PHE A 172 3.90 8.17 -16.82
N ALA A 173 3.93 9.34 -17.46
CA ALA A 173 3.57 9.50 -18.87
C ALA A 173 4.48 8.68 -19.82
N ARG A 174 5.79 8.59 -19.55
CA ARG A 174 6.72 7.73 -20.31
C ARG A 174 6.37 6.24 -20.20
N LYS A 175 5.68 5.85 -19.12
CA LYS A 175 5.17 4.49 -18.92
C LYS A 175 3.78 4.28 -19.52
N GLY A 176 3.18 5.31 -20.13
CA GLY A 176 1.81 5.28 -20.62
C GLY A 176 0.76 5.30 -19.50
N LEU A 177 1.15 5.71 -18.29
CA LEU A 177 0.26 5.78 -17.13
C LEU A 177 -0.21 7.23 -16.94
N GLN A 178 -1.50 7.39 -16.66
CA GLN A 178 -2.10 8.67 -16.27
C GLN A 178 -2.14 8.74 -14.75
N THR A 179 -2.01 9.95 -14.21
CA THR A 179 -2.10 10.23 -12.76
C THR A 179 -3.15 11.28 -12.54
N ASP A 180 -4.11 10.99 -11.67
CA ASP A 180 -5.21 11.89 -11.29
C ASP A 180 -4.83 12.79 -10.09
N ASP A 181 -3.74 12.46 -9.38
CA ASP A 181 -3.31 13.17 -8.17
C ASP A 181 -1.99 13.95 -8.33
N ALA A 182 -1.85 14.98 -7.50
CA ALA A 182 -0.69 15.82 -7.34
C ALA A 182 0.32 15.28 -6.30
N PHE A 183 0.23 14.00 -5.92
CA PHE A 183 1.10 13.39 -4.90
C PHE A 183 1.51 11.96 -5.24
N VAL A 184 2.62 11.52 -4.64
CA VAL A 184 3.14 10.16 -4.76
C VAL A 184 3.60 9.64 -3.40
N LEU A 185 3.14 8.45 -3.04
CA LEU A 185 3.69 7.67 -1.94
C LEU A 185 4.94 6.94 -2.43
N VAL A 186 6.04 7.16 -1.74
CA VAL A 186 7.31 6.47 -1.94
C VAL A 186 7.48 5.50 -0.79
N ALA A 187 7.32 4.22 -1.09
CA ALA A 187 7.21 3.15 -0.12
C ALA A 187 8.40 2.19 -0.28
N VAL A 188 9.07 1.84 0.83
CA VAL A 188 10.17 0.87 0.82
C VAL A 188 9.67 -0.46 1.34
N TYR A 189 9.73 -1.50 0.53
CA TYR A 189 9.32 -2.86 0.88
C TYR A 189 10.53 -3.74 1.13
N GLY A 190 10.41 -4.63 2.11
CA GLY A 190 11.40 -5.66 2.38
C GLY A 190 11.29 -6.79 1.38
N GLY A 191 12.42 -7.29 0.89
CA GLY A 191 12.47 -8.46 0.02
C GLY A 191 13.68 -9.35 0.37
N PRO A 192 13.74 -10.59 -0.16
CA PRO A 192 12.82 -11.15 -1.16
C PRO A 192 11.43 -11.47 -0.58
N CYS A 193 10.43 -11.48 -1.45
CA CYS A 193 9.03 -11.77 -1.12
C CYS A 193 8.36 -12.53 -2.27
N GLU A 194 7.45 -13.44 -1.94
CA GLU A 194 6.68 -14.22 -2.90
C GLU A 194 5.23 -14.37 -2.42
N ALA A 195 4.30 -14.43 -3.37
CA ALA A 195 2.91 -14.80 -3.13
C ALA A 195 2.71 -16.28 -3.45
N ARG A 196 1.80 -16.95 -2.74
CA ARG A 196 1.46 -18.35 -3.00
C ARG A 196 0.15 -18.45 -3.76
N VAL A 197 0.15 -19.22 -4.84
CA VAL A 197 -1.00 -19.46 -5.71
C VAL A 197 -1.52 -20.86 -5.47
N LEU A 198 -2.84 -21.01 -5.30
CA LEU A 198 -3.54 -22.29 -5.26
C LEU A 198 -4.56 -22.36 -6.39
N TYR A 199 -4.35 -23.29 -7.32
CA TYR A 199 -5.24 -23.51 -8.46
C TYR A 199 -6.43 -24.43 -8.10
N PRO A 200 -7.53 -24.40 -8.87
CA PRO A 200 -8.70 -25.25 -8.62
C PRO A 200 -8.42 -26.77 -8.64
N ASP A 201 -7.38 -27.20 -9.37
CA ASP A 201 -6.92 -28.59 -9.44
C ASP A 201 -6.07 -29.04 -8.23
N GLY A 202 -5.85 -28.14 -7.26
CA GLY A 202 -5.04 -28.36 -6.06
C GLY A 202 -3.53 -28.13 -6.27
N ARG A 203 -3.09 -27.78 -7.48
CA ARG A 203 -1.69 -27.41 -7.75
C ARG A 203 -1.35 -26.10 -7.02
N GLN A 204 -0.11 -26.02 -6.53
CA GLN A 204 0.44 -24.81 -5.94
C GLN A 204 1.64 -24.29 -6.75
N SER A 205 1.81 -22.97 -6.75
CA SER A 205 3.01 -22.30 -7.26
C SER A 205 3.28 -21.03 -6.48
N ASN A 206 4.46 -20.43 -6.69
CA ASN A 206 4.79 -19.13 -6.13
C ASN A 206 4.93 -18.10 -7.25
N ILE A 207 4.47 -16.88 -6.98
CA ILE A 207 4.76 -15.71 -7.81
C ILE A 207 5.85 -14.91 -7.10
N PRO A 208 7.04 -14.73 -7.70
CA PRO A 208 8.05 -13.84 -7.17
C PRO A 208 7.56 -12.39 -7.28
N GLU A 209 7.40 -11.74 -6.13
CA GLU A 209 6.89 -10.36 -6.03
C GLU A 209 8.07 -9.38 -5.95
N LEU A 210 8.98 -9.63 -5.00
CA LEU A 210 10.17 -8.82 -4.76
C LEU A 210 11.41 -9.70 -4.71
N SER A 211 12.43 -9.38 -5.51
CA SER A 211 13.71 -10.09 -5.47
C SER A 211 14.68 -9.56 -4.40
N ALA A 212 14.47 -8.32 -3.95
CA ALA A 212 15.26 -7.62 -2.94
C ALA A 212 14.43 -6.48 -2.33
N THR A 213 15.02 -5.73 -1.39
CA THR A 213 14.42 -4.49 -0.88
C THR A 213 14.20 -3.50 -2.03
N THR A 214 12.95 -3.09 -2.24
CA THR A 214 12.54 -2.24 -3.37
C THR A 214 11.90 -0.96 -2.88
N THR A 215 12.16 0.14 -3.58
CA THR A 215 11.42 1.38 -3.39
C THR A 215 10.37 1.49 -4.49
N ALA A 216 9.11 1.33 -4.11
CA ALA A 216 7.95 1.50 -4.97
C ALA A 216 7.49 2.96 -4.97
N LEU A 217 6.89 3.36 -6.09
CA LEU A 217 6.36 4.71 -6.35
C LEU A 217 4.88 4.54 -6.68
N VAL A 218 4.01 5.00 -5.80
CA VAL A 218 2.56 4.79 -5.93
C VAL A 218 1.89 6.16 -5.99
N SER A 219 1.46 6.53 -7.19
CA SER A 219 0.52 7.63 -7.38
C SER A 219 -0.89 7.11 -7.14
N GLY A 220 -1.75 7.97 -6.62
CA GLY A 220 -3.13 7.63 -6.34
C GLY A 220 -3.81 8.75 -5.59
N VAL A 221 -5.07 8.53 -5.24
CA VAL A 221 -5.91 9.53 -4.59
C VAL A 221 -6.67 8.93 -3.41
N LEU A 222 -6.72 9.65 -2.31
CA LEU A 222 -7.59 9.29 -1.19
C LEU A 222 -9.05 9.58 -1.56
N ARG A 223 -9.91 8.57 -1.47
CA ARG A 223 -11.36 8.73 -1.59
C ARG A 223 -12.06 8.01 -0.44
N SER A 224 -13.15 8.59 0.02
CA SER A 224 -14.04 7.92 0.98
C SER A 224 -15.00 7.03 0.20
N ASP A 225 -15.02 5.75 0.55
CA ASP A 225 -15.87 4.73 -0.03
C ASP A 225 -16.88 4.24 1.03
N PRO A 226 -18.18 4.12 0.70
CA PRO A 226 -19.21 3.78 1.67
C PRO A 226 -19.08 2.38 2.26
N VAL A 227 -18.32 1.49 1.63
CA VAL A 227 -18.10 0.11 2.07
C VAL A 227 -16.69 -0.10 2.58
N LEU A 228 -15.71 0.41 1.83
CA LEU A 228 -14.30 0.15 2.10
C LEU A 228 -13.69 1.15 3.08
N GLY A 229 -14.40 2.25 3.37
CA GLY A 229 -13.92 3.37 4.16
C GLY A 229 -13.04 4.31 3.34
N ASP A 230 -12.20 5.07 4.02
CA ASP A 230 -11.19 5.91 3.34
C ASP A 230 -10.10 5.01 2.74
N ILE A 231 -9.98 5.02 1.41
CA ILE A 231 -9.05 4.18 0.66
C ILE A 231 -8.16 5.05 -0.22
N TRP A 232 -6.88 4.69 -0.30
CA TRP A 232 -5.98 5.22 -1.30
C TRP A 232 -6.14 4.42 -2.60
N PHE A 233 -6.71 5.02 -3.64
CA PHE A 233 -6.89 4.37 -4.94
C PHE A 233 -5.67 4.61 -5.82
N PRO A 234 -4.78 3.62 -6.01
CA PRO A 234 -3.62 3.77 -6.88
C PRO A 234 -4.03 3.91 -8.34
N ASP A 235 -3.45 4.89 -9.03
CA ASP A 235 -3.69 5.15 -10.46
C ASP A 235 -2.45 4.91 -11.34
N ALA A 236 -1.25 5.00 -10.74
CA ALA A 236 0.00 4.67 -11.41
C ALA A 236 1.04 4.10 -10.44
N GLY A 237 1.80 3.12 -10.94
CA GLY A 237 2.83 2.41 -10.19
C GLY A 237 4.22 2.52 -10.83
N GLY A 238 5.25 2.40 -10.01
CA GLY A 238 6.63 2.50 -10.44
C GLY A 238 7.63 2.02 -9.40
N SER A 239 8.91 2.00 -9.78
CA SER A 239 9.98 1.64 -8.86
C SER A 239 11.26 2.43 -9.15
N CYS A 240 12.12 2.54 -8.15
CA CYS A 240 13.43 3.19 -8.29
C CYS A 240 14.43 2.44 -9.16
N ILE A 241 14.12 1.21 -9.57
CA ILE A 241 14.93 0.44 -10.53
C ILE A 241 14.38 0.54 -11.97
N ASP A 242 13.30 1.29 -12.17
CA ASP A 242 12.68 1.40 -13.49
C ASP A 242 13.61 2.09 -14.49
N PRO A 243 13.75 1.54 -15.71
CA PRO A 243 14.61 2.13 -16.75
C PRO A 243 14.09 3.48 -17.25
N ALA A 244 12.81 3.80 -17.01
CA ALA A 244 12.21 5.09 -17.33
C ALA A 244 12.79 6.26 -16.52
N GLY A 245 13.59 5.99 -15.48
CA GLY A 245 14.32 6.98 -14.69
C GLY A 245 13.38 7.85 -13.87
N PRO A 246 12.93 7.39 -12.69
CA PRO A 246 12.10 8.20 -11.80
C PRO A 246 12.87 9.40 -11.24
N PRO A 247 12.17 10.43 -10.75
CA PRO A 247 12.78 11.56 -10.06
C PRO A 247 13.75 11.14 -8.95
N ARG A 248 14.98 11.68 -8.98
CA ARG A 248 16.04 11.30 -8.04
C ARG A 248 15.67 11.56 -6.57
N GLN A 249 14.87 12.61 -6.30
CA GLN A 249 14.42 12.91 -4.94
C GLN A 249 13.54 11.80 -4.34
N TRP A 250 12.85 11.00 -5.16
CA TRP A 250 12.04 9.88 -4.67
C TRP A 250 12.90 8.65 -4.37
N CYS A 251 14.06 8.54 -4.99
CA CYS A 251 14.92 7.36 -4.92
C CYS A 251 16.20 7.55 -4.09
N SER A 252 16.44 8.76 -3.58
CA SER A 252 17.53 9.03 -2.65
C SER A 252 17.12 8.64 -1.24
N ARG A 253 17.88 7.72 -0.64
CA ARG A 253 17.72 7.29 0.75
C ARG A 253 18.40 8.25 1.71
#